data_AF-A0A924QAR4-F1
#
_entry.id   AF-A0A924QAR4-F1
#
_cell.length_a   1.000
_cell.length_b   1.000
_cell.length_c   1.000
_cell.angle_alpha   90.00
_cell.angle_beta   90.00
_cell.angle_gamma   90.00
#
_symmetry.space_group_name_H-M   'P 1'
#
loop_
_entity.id
_entity.type
_entity.pdbx_description
1 polymer ?
#
loop_
_entity_poly.entity_id
_entity_poly.type
_entity_poly.pdbx_seq_one_letter_code
_entity_poly.pdbx_strand_id
1 'polypeptide(L)'
;MKPSCLLTAVTFSLTLAANSAAFAAPATYLTVDQSTVSVMDAATAQAAWKGQLSAKMIKLYPVKQWGFATEVEGGFDDAKVCVITARAMMLPRAGKVLQFKPAKVATAFGSQAGATQSQCQALGKAKLDEAVKALSAALLAQ
;
A
#
# COMPACT_ATOMS: atom_id res chain seq x y z
N MET A 1 74.31 -14.40 -29.76
CA MET A 1 74.18 -15.86 -29.55
C MET A 1 72.93 -16.09 -28.69
N LYS A 2 72.04 -16.99 -29.12
CA LYS A 2 70.83 -17.45 -28.40
C LYS A 2 71.01 -18.95 -28.19
N PRO A 3 70.61 -19.52 -27.05
CA PRO A 3 69.37 -20.31 -26.99
C PRO A 3 68.60 -20.08 -25.66
N SER A 4 67.26 -19.99 -25.62
CA SER A 4 66.23 -21.06 -25.73
C SER A 4 66.23 -22.09 -24.59
N CYS A 5 65.23 -21.98 -23.70
CA CYS A 5 64.47 -23.07 -23.02
C CYS A 5 63.54 -22.42 -21.97
N LEU A 6 62.31 -22.86 -21.65
CA LEU A 6 61.21 -23.63 -22.25
C LEU A 6 60.19 -23.77 -21.08
N LEU A 7 58.88 -23.75 -21.36
CA LEU A 7 57.75 -24.23 -20.52
C LEU A 7 57.39 -23.41 -19.23
N THR A 8 56.15 -23.27 -18.74
CA THR A 8 54.81 -23.74 -19.12
C THR A 8 53.74 -23.10 -18.22
N ALA A 9 52.53 -22.92 -18.79
CA ALA A 9 51.21 -22.79 -18.16
C ALA A 9 50.90 -21.58 -17.26
N VAL A 10 50.37 -20.51 -17.86
CA VAL A 10 49.46 -19.58 -17.16
C VAL A 10 48.05 -20.15 -17.26
N THR A 11 47.57 -20.73 -16.16
CA THR A 11 46.19 -21.18 -15.99
C THR A 11 45.28 -19.97 -15.87
N PHE A 12 44.63 -19.56 -16.97
CA PHE A 12 43.60 -18.53 -16.96
C PHE A 12 42.27 -19.16 -16.52
N SER A 13 42.07 -19.29 -15.20
CA SER A 13 40.78 -19.70 -14.64
C SER A 13 39.74 -18.60 -14.85
N LEU A 14 38.96 -18.75 -15.92
CA LEU A 14 37.77 -17.97 -16.22
C LEU A 14 36.74 -18.14 -15.08
N THR A 15 36.78 -17.24 -14.11
CA THR A 15 35.87 -17.26 -12.95
C THR A 15 34.73 -16.26 -13.12
N LEU A 16 33.53 -16.83 -13.03
CA LEU A 16 32.25 -16.20 -12.63
C LEU A 16 31.71 -15.05 -13.50
N ALA A 17 31.02 -15.43 -14.59
CA ALA A 17 29.80 -14.72 -14.97
C ALA A 17 28.68 -15.08 -13.97
N ALA A 18 28.73 -14.51 -12.77
CA ALA A 18 27.58 -14.50 -11.88
C ALA A 18 26.57 -13.51 -12.48
N ASN A 19 25.67 -14.02 -13.32
CA ASN A 19 24.44 -13.31 -13.66
C ASN A 19 23.66 -13.11 -12.37
N SER A 20 23.90 -11.97 -11.71
CA SER A 20 22.98 -11.45 -10.71
C SER A 20 21.67 -11.16 -11.44
N ALA A 21 20.77 -12.15 -11.46
CA ALA A 21 19.36 -11.89 -11.66
C ALA A 21 18.92 -11.02 -10.49
N ALA A 22 19.10 -9.71 -10.63
CA ALA A 22 18.51 -8.73 -9.74
C ALA A 22 17.01 -8.88 -9.91
N PHE A 23 16.39 -9.71 -9.08
CA PHE A 23 14.95 -9.76 -8.93
C PHE A 23 14.53 -8.38 -8.45
N ALA A 24 14.08 -7.55 -9.38
CA ALA A 24 13.47 -6.28 -9.07
C ALA A 24 12.34 -6.55 -8.06
N ALA A 25 12.35 -5.81 -6.94
CA ALA A 25 11.34 -5.96 -5.92
C ALA A 25 9.94 -5.88 -6.55
N PRO A 26 8.99 -6.72 -6.10
CA PRO A 26 7.66 -6.72 -6.68
C PRO A 26 7.05 -5.33 -6.61
N ALA A 27 6.49 -4.90 -7.74
CA ALA A 27 5.86 -3.60 -7.90
C ALA A 27 4.83 -3.38 -6.79
N THR A 28 5.06 -2.37 -5.94
CA THR A 28 4.19 -2.06 -4.81
C THR A 28 3.53 -0.70 -5.04
N TYR A 29 2.25 -0.59 -4.69
CA TYR A 29 1.54 0.68 -4.79
C TYR A 29 2.06 1.69 -3.77
N LEU A 30 2.00 2.97 -4.15
CA LEU A 30 2.09 4.05 -3.17
C LEU A 30 0.75 4.12 -2.43
N THR A 31 0.81 4.05 -1.11
CA THR A 31 -0.33 4.26 -0.22
C THR A 31 -0.08 5.47 0.66
N VAL A 32 -1.12 6.27 0.89
CA VAL A 32 -1.08 7.42 1.81
C VAL A 32 -2.26 7.35 2.76
N ASP A 33 -2.09 7.88 3.97
CA ASP A 33 -3.18 8.04 4.92
C ASP A 33 -3.42 9.53 5.17
N GLN A 34 -4.69 9.94 5.23
CA GLN A 34 -5.16 11.30 5.51
C GLN A 34 -6.12 11.30 6.70
N SER A 35 -6.01 10.31 7.59
CA SER A 35 -6.93 10.17 8.69
C SER A 35 -6.70 11.19 9.81
N THR A 36 -7.74 11.49 10.56
CA THR A 36 -7.63 12.30 11.77
C THR A 36 -6.99 11.47 12.89
N VAL A 37 -5.88 11.97 13.45
CA VAL A 37 -5.04 11.24 14.43
C VAL A 37 -5.76 10.82 15.71
N SER A 38 -6.89 11.45 16.05
CA SER A 38 -7.70 11.08 17.22
C SER A 38 -8.39 9.73 17.02
N VAL A 39 -8.81 9.41 15.80
CA VAL A 39 -9.62 8.22 15.48
C VAL A 39 -8.83 7.13 14.74
N MET A 40 -7.68 7.47 14.17
CA MET A 40 -6.85 6.54 13.41
C MET A 40 -5.41 7.01 13.31
N ASP A 41 -4.45 6.11 13.55
CA ASP A 41 -3.05 6.35 13.23
C ASP A 41 -2.69 5.84 11.82
N ALA A 42 -1.70 6.47 11.20
CA ALA A 42 -1.31 6.16 9.83
C ALA A 42 -0.80 4.72 9.64
N ALA A 43 -0.16 4.12 10.65
CA ALA A 43 0.37 2.76 10.54
C ALA A 43 -0.78 1.73 10.54
N THR A 44 -1.78 1.91 11.40
CA THR A 44 -3.00 1.10 11.41
C THR A 44 -3.77 1.25 10.10
N ALA A 45 -3.89 2.48 9.57
CA ALA A 45 -4.56 2.71 8.30
C ALA A 45 -3.82 2.05 7.12
N GLN A 46 -2.50 2.13 7.08
CA GLN A 46 -1.68 1.46 6.07
C GLN A 46 -1.81 -0.07 6.15
N ALA A 47 -1.92 -0.63 7.35
CA ALA A 47 -2.09 -2.07 7.55
C ALA A 47 -3.40 -2.61 6.97
N ALA A 48 -4.44 -1.77 6.81
CA ALA A 48 -5.72 -2.17 6.20
C ALA A 48 -5.56 -2.64 4.74
N TRP A 49 -4.52 -2.19 4.04
CA TRP A 49 -4.22 -2.63 2.66
C TRP A 49 -3.59 -4.03 2.57
N LYS A 50 -3.15 -4.61 3.70
CA LYS A 50 -2.46 -5.91 3.70
C LYS A 50 -3.38 -7.00 3.17
N GLY A 51 -2.92 -7.68 2.12
CA GLY A 51 -3.68 -8.75 1.45
C GLY A 51 -4.76 -8.29 0.47
N GLN A 52 -5.00 -6.97 0.35
CA GLN A 52 -6.01 -6.41 -0.55
C GLN A 52 -5.40 -6.04 -1.92
N LEU A 53 -4.14 -5.62 -1.91
CA LEU A 53 -3.39 -5.22 -3.11
C LEU A 53 -2.76 -6.44 -3.80
N SER A 54 -3.57 -7.18 -4.56
CA SER A 54 -3.17 -8.42 -5.22
C SER A 54 -2.40 -8.21 -6.54
N ALA A 55 -1.72 -9.26 -7.03
CA ALA A 55 -1.09 -9.26 -8.35
C ALA A 55 -2.10 -9.03 -9.50
N LYS A 56 -3.34 -9.53 -9.37
CA LYS A 56 -4.42 -9.26 -10.33
C LYS A 56 -4.72 -7.77 -10.39
N MET A 57 -4.73 -7.09 -9.23
CA MET A 57 -4.92 -5.65 -9.16
C MET A 57 -3.79 -4.90 -9.89
N ILE A 58 -2.52 -5.27 -9.67
CA ILE A 58 -1.36 -4.66 -10.36
C ILE A 58 -1.45 -4.81 -11.88
N LYS A 59 -1.99 -5.93 -12.37
CA LYS A 59 -2.19 -6.15 -13.81
C LYS A 59 -3.24 -5.21 -14.41
N LEU A 60 -4.33 -4.95 -13.69
CA LEU A 60 -5.42 -4.08 -14.14
C LEU A 60 -5.11 -2.59 -13.93
N TYR A 61 -4.39 -2.26 -12.85
CA TYR A 61 -4.07 -0.90 -12.43
C TYR A 61 -2.57 -0.75 -12.19
N PRO A 62 -1.77 -0.36 -13.20
CA PRO A 62 -0.32 -0.30 -13.05
C PRO A 62 0.13 0.66 -11.94
N VAL A 63 1.05 0.22 -11.06
CA VAL A 63 1.54 1.00 -9.90
C VAL A 63 2.21 2.34 -10.23
N LYS A 64 2.57 2.55 -11.50
CA LYS A 64 3.13 3.80 -12.02
C LYS A 64 2.04 4.86 -12.28
N GLN A 65 0.81 4.41 -12.53
CA GLN A 65 -0.34 5.25 -12.87
C GLN A 65 -1.33 5.37 -11.71
N TRP A 66 -1.29 4.45 -10.76
CA TRP A 66 -2.25 4.36 -9.67
C TRP A 66 -1.57 4.20 -8.31
N GLY A 67 -2.26 4.66 -7.28
CA GLY A 67 -2.00 4.35 -5.89
C GLY A 67 -3.27 4.49 -5.07
N PHE A 68 -3.14 4.40 -3.75
CA PHE A 68 -4.30 4.36 -2.86
C PHE A 68 -4.18 5.35 -1.71
N ALA A 69 -5.33 5.83 -1.24
CA ALA A 69 -5.40 6.66 -0.06
C ALA A 69 -6.48 6.15 0.90
N THR A 70 -6.22 6.28 2.19
CA THR A 70 -7.19 6.08 3.27
C THR A 70 -7.48 7.39 3.97
N GLU A 71 -8.70 7.53 4.46
CA GLU A 71 -9.13 8.69 5.24
C GLU A 71 -10.18 8.22 6.24
N VAL A 72 -9.89 8.37 7.52
CA VAL A 72 -10.84 8.15 8.62
C VAL A 72 -11.05 9.47 9.32
N GLU A 73 -12.27 9.99 9.19
CA GLU A 73 -12.73 11.19 9.87
C GLU A 73 -13.80 10.83 10.90
N GLY A 74 -13.96 11.69 11.90
CA GLY A 74 -14.97 11.51 12.93
C GLY A 74 -14.49 11.94 14.30
N GLY A 75 -15.27 11.53 15.31
CA GLY A 75 -15.04 11.90 16.69
C GLY A 75 -16.28 11.69 17.53
N PHE A 76 -16.28 12.27 18.73
CA PHE A 76 -17.43 12.27 19.62
C PHE A 76 -18.29 13.51 19.37
N ASP A 77 -19.60 13.33 19.31
CA ASP A 77 -20.56 14.43 19.36
C ASP A 77 -20.85 14.86 20.81
N ASP A 78 -21.72 15.87 20.97
CA ASP A 78 -22.14 16.40 22.28
C ASP A 78 -22.83 15.34 23.17
N ALA A 79 -23.44 14.33 22.55
CA ALA A 79 -24.08 13.20 23.23
C ALA A 79 -23.09 12.05 23.55
N LYS A 80 -21.78 12.27 23.32
CA LYS A 80 -20.71 11.27 23.47
C LYS A 80 -20.95 10.02 22.60
N VAL A 81 -21.58 10.19 21.46
CA VAL A 81 -21.66 9.17 20.42
C VAL A 81 -20.42 9.32 19.54
N CYS A 82 -19.65 8.24 19.42
CA CYS A 82 -18.58 8.20 18.43
C CYS A 82 -19.21 8.04 17.04
N VAL A 83 -18.89 8.93 16.11
CA VAL A 83 -19.32 8.89 14.71
C VAL A 83 -18.08 8.85 13.82
N ILE A 84 -18.07 7.92 12.87
CA ILE A 84 -16.92 7.62 12.01
C ILE A 84 -17.37 7.59 10.55
N THR A 85 -16.57 8.22 9.70
CA THR A 85 -16.59 8.07 8.24
C THR A 85 -15.23 7.55 7.81
N ALA A 86 -15.18 6.39 7.18
CA ALA A 86 -13.96 5.80 6.66
C ALA A 86 -14.03 5.68 5.13
N ARG A 87 -13.00 6.16 4.43
CA ARG A 87 -12.88 6.11 2.97
C ARG A 87 -11.63 5.38 2.55
N ALA A 88 -11.77 4.60 1.49
CA ALA A 88 -10.67 4.02 0.74
C ALA A 88 -10.78 4.52 -0.71
N MET A 89 -9.68 5.03 -1.26
CA MET A 89 -9.65 5.73 -2.54
C MET A 89 -8.57 5.17 -3.47
N MET A 90 -8.89 5.01 -4.75
CA MET A 90 -7.90 4.80 -5.81
C MET A 90 -7.60 6.15 -6.48
N LEU A 91 -6.34 6.55 -6.44
CA LEU A 91 -5.87 7.85 -6.92
C LEU A 91 -4.95 7.70 -8.13
N PRO A 92 -5.06 8.57 -9.14
CA PRO A 92 -4.07 8.65 -10.20
C PRO A 92 -2.73 9.14 -9.65
N ARG A 93 -1.65 8.62 -10.20
CA ARG A 93 -0.28 8.90 -9.81
C ARG A 93 0.45 9.66 -10.91
N ALA A 94 1.12 10.74 -10.52
CA ALA A 94 2.05 11.48 -11.37
C ALA A 94 3.45 11.42 -10.75
N GLY A 95 4.32 10.61 -11.35
CA GLY A 95 5.68 10.40 -10.84
C GLY A 95 5.67 9.74 -9.45
N LYS A 96 6.03 10.49 -8.40
CA LYS A 96 6.06 10.00 -7.00
C LYS A 96 4.89 10.52 -6.16
N VAL A 97 3.94 11.23 -6.76
CA VAL A 97 2.86 11.92 -6.05
C VAL A 97 1.51 11.32 -6.45
N LEU A 98 0.63 11.13 -5.47
CA LEU A 98 -0.78 10.84 -5.73
C LEU A 98 -1.55 12.14 -5.91
N GLN A 99 -2.31 12.23 -6.99
CA GLN A 99 -3.22 13.34 -7.22
C GLN A 99 -4.53 13.04 -6.50
N PHE A 100 -4.96 13.95 -5.63
CA PHE A 100 -6.19 13.79 -4.86
C PHE A 100 -7.44 14.09 -5.72
N LYS A 101 -7.62 13.28 -6.76
CA LYS A 101 -8.77 13.24 -7.67
C LYS A 101 -9.19 11.77 -7.79
N PRO A 102 -9.97 11.25 -6.82
CA PRO A 102 -10.24 9.82 -6.76
C PRO A 102 -10.96 9.31 -8.00
N ALA A 103 -10.43 8.24 -8.61
CA ALA A 103 -11.08 7.55 -9.72
C ALA A 103 -12.15 6.57 -9.23
N LYS A 104 -11.92 5.97 -8.06
CA LYS A 104 -12.87 5.11 -7.34
C LYS A 104 -12.76 5.36 -5.85
N VAL A 105 -13.89 5.32 -5.17
CA VAL A 105 -14.00 5.50 -3.72
C VAL A 105 -14.98 4.48 -3.17
N ALA A 106 -14.63 3.89 -2.04
CA ALA A 106 -15.57 3.19 -1.18
C ALA A 106 -15.61 3.92 0.17
N THR A 107 -16.81 4.10 0.72
CA THR A 107 -17.03 4.76 2.01
C THR A 107 -17.83 3.85 2.92
N ALA A 108 -17.44 3.77 4.19
CA ALA A 108 -18.16 3.07 5.23
C ALA A 108 -18.41 4.02 6.41
N PHE A 109 -19.58 3.90 7.02
CA PHE A 109 -20.00 4.72 8.15
C PHE A 109 -20.20 3.85 9.38
N GLY A 110 -19.90 4.41 10.55
CA GLY A 110 -20.15 3.77 11.83
C GLY A 110 -20.53 4.79 12.88
N SER A 111 -21.37 4.35 13.82
CA SER A 111 -21.59 5.09 15.06
C SER A 111 -21.68 4.14 16.25
N GLN A 112 -21.25 4.62 17.41
CA GLN A 112 -21.35 3.88 18.66
C GLN A 112 -21.60 4.83 19.83
N ALA A 113 -22.77 4.68 20.47
CA ALA A 113 -23.13 5.44 21.65
C ALA A 113 -22.35 4.96 22.88
N GLY A 114 -22.01 5.91 23.77
CA GLY A 114 -21.30 5.60 25.02
C GLY A 114 -19.92 4.98 24.81
N ALA A 115 -19.29 5.22 23.65
CA ALA A 115 -18.00 4.64 23.33
C ALA A 115 -16.88 5.27 24.17
N THR A 116 -15.87 4.47 24.52
CA THR A 116 -14.58 4.98 24.96
C THR A 116 -13.75 5.42 23.74
N GLN A 117 -12.67 6.19 23.96
CA GLN A 117 -11.74 6.55 22.89
C GLN A 117 -11.21 5.33 22.13
N SER A 118 -10.83 4.26 22.86
CA SER A 118 -10.34 3.03 22.25
C SER A 118 -11.40 2.30 21.44
N GLN A 119 -12.66 2.31 21.89
CA GLN A 119 -13.78 1.76 21.12
C GLN A 119 -14.05 2.58 19.85
N CYS A 120 -13.91 3.91 19.92
CA CYS A 120 -14.05 4.78 18.75
C CYS A 120 -12.94 4.55 17.71
N GLN A 121 -11.70 4.35 18.15
CA GLN A 121 -10.59 3.96 17.28
C GLN A 121 -10.78 2.56 16.67
N ALA A 122 -11.29 1.60 17.47
CA ALA A 122 -11.62 0.26 16.98
C ALA A 122 -12.74 0.31 15.92
N LEU A 123 -13.74 1.18 16.10
CA LEU A 123 -14.78 1.43 15.11
C LEU A 123 -14.19 2.06 13.84
N GLY A 124 -13.30 3.06 13.99
CA GLY A 124 -12.49 3.64 12.91
C GLY A 124 -11.80 2.57 12.07
N LYS A 125 -11.08 1.65 12.72
CA LYS A 125 -10.38 0.56 12.06
C LYS A 125 -11.35 -0.39 11.35
N ALA A 126 -12.42 -0.81 12.03
CA ALA A 126 -13.39 -1.74 11.46
C ALA A 126 -14.02 -1.17 10.18
N LYS A 127 -14.36 0.13 10.18
CA LYS A 127 -14.95 0.80 9.01
C LYS A 127 -13.94 1.05 7.91
N LEU A 128 -12.68 1.31 8.23
CA LEU A 128 -11.64 1.36 7.21
C LEU A 128 -11.43 0.00 6.54
N ASP A 129 -11.38 -1.09 7.30
CA ASP A 129 -11.26 -2.44 6.75
C ASP A 129 -12.45 -2.77 5.82
N GLU A 130 -13.67 -2.35 6.20
CA GLU A 130 -14.87 -2.48 5.37
C GLU A 130 -14.73 -1.70 4.04
N ALA A 131 -14.34 -0.42 4.11
CA ALA A 131 -14.16 0.42 2.93
C ALA A 131 -13.07 -0.12 1.99
N VAL A 132 -11.92 -0.55 2.53
CA VAL A 132 -10.81 -1.10 1.72
C VAL A 132 -11.23 -2.40 1.03
N LYS A 133 -11.93 -3.30 1.72
CA LYS A 133 -12.45 -4.54 1.13
C LYS A 133 -13.46 -4.23 0.03
N ALA A 134 -14.38 -3.30 0.26
CA ALA A 134 -15.37 -2.88 -0.72
C ALA A 134 -14.72 -2.28 -1.98
N LEU A 135 -13.73 -1.40 -1.82
CA LEU A 135 -12.97 -0.84 -2.95
C LEU A 135 -12.27 -1.96 -3.73
N SER A 136 -11.56 -2.83 -3.03
CA SER A 136 -10.78 -3.91 -3.66
C SER A 136 -11.67 -4.87 -4.44
N ALA A 137 -12.84 -5.23 -3.88
CA ALA A 137 -13.84 -6.03 -4.58
C ALA A 137 -14.36 -5.32 -5.84
N ALA A 138 -14.71 -4.04 -5.74
CA ALA A 138 -15.22 -3.25 -6.87
C ALA A 138 -14.20 -3.08 -8.01
N LEU A 139 -12.91 -3.03 -7.69
CA LEU A 139 -11.83 -2.97 -8.68
C LEU A 139 -11.58 -4.31 -9.37
N LEU A 140 -11.83 -5.43 -8.68
CA LEU A 140 -11.56 -6.78 -9.22
C LEU A 140 -12.76 -7.44 -9.91
N ALA A 141 -13.95 -6.86 -9.76
CA ALA A 141 -15.20 -7.27 -10.40
C ALA A 141 -15.36 -6.77 -11.85
N GLN A 142 -14.32 -6.11 -12.40
CA GLN A 142 -14.28 -5.59 -13.77
C GLN A 142 -13.83 -6.64 -14.78
#